data_AF-A0A414LPT7-F1
#
_entry.id   AF-A0A414LPT7-F1
#
_cell.length_a   1.000
_cell.length_b   1.000
_cell.length_c   1.000
_cell.angle_alpha   90.00
_cell.angle_beta   90.00
_cell.angle_gamma   90.00
#
_symmetry.space_group_name_H-M   'P 1'
#
loop_
_entity.id
_entity.type
_entity.pdbx_description
1 polymer ?
#
loop_
_entity_poly.entity_id
_entity_poly.type
_entity_poly.pdbx_seq_one_letter_code
_entity_poly.pdbx_strand_id
1 'polypeptide(L)'
;MRRLKCEKETIILTNEDDGFYDVYTFNQSLQKRLRSFAEKYPDDCWLKGSSEDGSETYMIKKGRLSLNLRPPYSKDRIHKATERIIEEQKEQSKDS
;
A
#
# COMPACT_ATOMS: atom_id res chain seq x y z
N MET A 1 -18.19 -9.53 13.52
CA MET A 1 -17.38 -10.77 13.57
C MET A 1 -15.98 -10.44 13.05
N ARG A 2 -14.89 -10.87 13.73
CA ARG A 2 -13.53 -10.52 13.30
C ARG A 2 -13.11 -11.44 12.13
N ARG A 3 -12.90 -10.87 10.94
CA ARG A 3 -12.43 -11.60 9.76
C ARG A 3 -11.02 -12.20 9.94
N LEU A 4 -10.79 -13.37 9.34
CA LEU A 4 -9.48 -14.01 9.25
C LEU A 4 -8.52 -13.19 8.37
N LYS A 5 -7.21 -13.37 8.54
CA LYS A 5 -6.21 -12.58 7.79
C LYS A 5 -6.31 -12.80 6.27
N CYS A 6 -6.67 -14.00 5.83
CA CYS A 6 -6.86 -14.31 4.41
C CYS A 6 -8.09 -13.62 3.81
N GLU A 7 -9.13 -13.36 4.60
CA GLU A 7 -10.36 -12.69 4.15
C GLU A 7 -10.18 -11.16 4.02
N LYS A 8 -9.04 -10.63 4.47
CA LYS A 8 -8.72 -9.20 4.46
C LYS A 8 -8.02 -8.81 3.17
N GLU A 9 -8.80 -8.76 2.11
CA GLU A 9 -8.31 -8.50 0.77
C GLU A 9 -8.15 -7.01 0.46
N THR A 10 -7.51 -6.74 -0.67
CA THR A 10 -7.50 -5.43 -1.32
C THR A 10 -7.79 -5.65 -2.79
N ILE A 11 -8.82 -4.98 -3.30
CA ILE A 11 -9.29 -5.08 -4.68
C ILE A 11 -9.17 -3.70 -5.31
N ILE A 12 -8.55 -3.64 -6.48
CA ILE A 12 -8.46 -2.43 -7.31
C ILE A 12 -9.22 -2.73 -8.58
N LEU A 13 -10.38 -2.10 -8.75
CA LEU A 13 -11.26 -2.30 -9.90
C LEU A 13 -11.22 -1.06 -10.79
N THR A 14 -11.14 -1.28 -12.10
CA THR A 14 -11.25 -0.22 -13.12
C THR A 14 -11.75 -0.80 -14.43
N ASN A 15 -12.33 0.03 -15.27
CA ASN A 15 -12.66 -0.27 -16.66
C ASN A 15 -11.91 0.71 -17.58
N GLU A 16 -11.94 0.56 -18.90
CA GLU A 16 -11.19 1.46 -19.80
C GLU A 16 -11.83 2.84 -19.96
N ASP A 17 -13.15 2.94 -19.80
CA ASP A 17 -13.95 4.14 -20.06
C ASP A 17 -13.89 5.18 -18.92
N ASP A 18 -13.85 4.71 -17.67
CA ASP A 18 -13.88 5.57 -16.48
C ASP A 18 -12.49 6.13 -16.15
N GLY A 19 -12.44 7.40 -15.72
CA GLY A 19 -11.21 8.05 -15.27
C GLY A 19 -10.69 7.62 -13.89
N PHE A 20 -11.26 6.57 -13.29
CA PHE A 20 -11.08 6.25 -11.87
C PHE A 20 -10.77 4.78 -11.60
N TYR A 21 -10.19 4.54 -10.42
CA TYR A 21 -10.13 3.25 -9.76
C TYR A 21 -11.10 3.24 -8.58
N ASP A 22 -11.74 2.09 -8.37
CA ASP A 22 -12.42 1.74 -7.14
C ASP A 22 -11.49 0.86 -6.29
N VAL A 23 -11.03 1.39 -5.16
CA VAL A 23 -10.05 0.75 -4.27
C VAL A 23 -10.74 0.31 -2.99
N TYR A 24 -11.06 -0.97 -2.92
CA TYR A 24 -11.57 -1.64 -1.73
C TYR A 24 -10.41 -2.24 -0.93
N THR A 25 -10.35 -2.02 0.38
CA THR A 25 -9.26 -2.57 1.20
C THR A 25 -9.61 -2.75 2.67
N PHE A 26 -9.14 -3.86 3.25
CA PHE A 26 -9.02 -4.08 4.70
C PHE A 26 -7.66 -3.66 5.27
N ASN A 27 -6.71 -3.24 4.43
CA ASN A 27 -5.37 -2.87 4.87
C ASN A 27 -5.40 -1.49 5.56
N GLN A 28 -5.38 -1.49 6.89
CA GLN A 28 -5.47 -0.27 7.70
C GLN A 28 -4.36 0.76 7.42
N SER A 29 -3.16 0.33 7.02
CA SER A 29 -2.10 1.26 6.63
C SER A 29 -2.44 1.97 5.32
N LEU A 30 -3.00 1.22 4.36
CA LEU A 30 -3.48 1.79 3.10
C LEU A 30 -4.69 2.71 3.33
N GLN A 31 -5.66 2.30 4.17
CA GLN A 31 -6.80 3.13 4.56
C GLN A 31 -6.37 4.49 5.13
N LYS A 32 -5.41 4.50 6.07
CA LYS A 32 -4.87 5.75 6.62
C LYS A 32 -4.28 6.66 5.53
N ARG A 33 -3.50 6.08 4.61
CA ARG A 33 -2.92 6.84 3.48
C ARG A 33 -3.99 7.38 2.53
N LEU A 34 -5.00 6.57 2.21
CA LEU A 34 -6.11 6.97 1.34
C LEU A 34 -6.94 8.07 1.98
N ARG A 35 -7.25 7.97 3.28
CA ARG A 35 -7.97 8.99 4.04
C ARG A 35 -7.22 10.33 4.01
N SER A 36 -5.93 10.33 4.37
CA SER A 36 -5.12 11.55 4.33
C SER A 36 -4.98 12.12 2.91
N PHE A 37 -4.95 11.27 1.89
CA PHE A 37 -4.91 11.72 0.50
C PHE A 37 -6.26 12.33 0.06
N ALA A 38 -7.38 11.72 0.43
CA ALA A 38 -8.72 12.21 0.15
C ALA A 38 -9.03 13.55 0.86
N GLU A 39 -8.60 13.69 2.12
CA GLU A 39 -8.71 14.96 2.86
C GLU A 39 -7.94 16.09 2.18
N LYS A 40 -6.76 15.78 1.62
CA LYS A 40 -5.90 16.77 0.96
C LYS A 40 -6.32 17.08 -0.48
N TYR A 41 -6.89 16.11 -1.19
CA TYR A 41 -7.23 16.20 -2.61
C TYR A 41 -8.63 15.62 -2.89
N PRO A 42 -9.72 16.24 -2.38
CA PRO A 42 -11.07 15.69 -2.42
C PRO A 42 -11.62 15.52 -3.85
N ASP A 43 -11.19 16.36 -4.80
CA ASP A 43 -11.58 16.24 -6.22
C ASP A 43 -10.93 15.05 -6.94
N ASP A 44 -9.86 14.50 -6.36
CA ASP A 44 -9.04 13.45 -6.95
C ASP A 44 -9.23 12.10 -6.25
N CYS A 45 -9.67 12.11 -4.98
CA CYS A 45 -9.92 10.92 -4.20
C CYS A 45 -10.95 11.19 -3.09
N TRP A 46 -11.91 10.29 -2.89
CA TRP A 46 -12.85 10.37 -1.78
C TRP A 46 -13.26 8.98 -1.28
N LEU A 47 -13.67 8.93 -0.01
CA LEU A 47 -14.27 7.73 0.58
C LEU A 47 -15.64 7.49 -0.07
N LYS A 48 -15.78 6.36 -0.78
CA LYS A 48 -17.04 5.90 -1.38
C LYS A 48 -17.91 5.17 -0.34
N GLY A 49 -17.27 4.44 0.58
CA GLY A 49 -17.99 3.76 1.65
C GLY A 49 -17.08 3.01 2.61
N SER A 50 -17.64 2.67 3.77
CA SER A 50 -17.01 1.84 4.79
C SER A 50 -17.97 0.74 5.21
N SER A 51 -17.46 -0.47 5.43
CA SER A 51 -18.27 -1.59 5.90
C SER A 51 -18.08 -1.80 7.40
N GLU A 52 -19.09 -2.36 8.06
CA GLU A 52 -19.05 -2.65 9.51
C GLU A 52 -17.90 -3.60 9.91
N ASP A 53 -17.42 -4.41 8.96
CA ASP A 53 -16.31 -5.33 9.16
C ASP A 53 -14.92 -4.65 9.06
N GLY A 54 -14.90 -3.33 8.84
CA GLY A 54 -13.70 -2.50 8.87
C GLY A 54 -12.98 -2.36 7.52
N SER A 55 -13.61 -2.76 6.42
CA SER A 55 -13.13 -2.40 5.07
C SER A 55 -13.56 -0.98 4.68
N GLU A 56 -12.77 -0.35 3.82
CA GLU A 56 -13.08 0.94 3.22
C GLU A 56 -12.92 0.86 1.71
N THR A 57 -13.71 1.67 1.02
CA THR A 57 -13.76 1.76 -0.44
C THR A 57 -13.54 3.21 -0.84
N TYR A 58 -12.56 3.47 -1.70
CA TYR A 58 -12.24 4.82 -2.17
C TYR A 58 -12.36 4.89 -3.70
N MET A 59 -12.88 6.00 -4.19
CA MET A 59 -12.78 6.35 -5.60
C MET A 59 -11.54 7.23 -5.78
N ILE A 60 -10.65 6.91 -6.71
CA ILE A 60 -9.41 7.66 -6.96
C ILE A 60 -9.15 7.82 -8.46
N LYS A 61 -8.80 9.03 -8.91
CA LYS A 61 -8.46 9.26 -10.33
C LYS A 61 -7.28 8.38 -10.76
N LYS A 62 -7.35 7.82 -11.97
CA LYS A 62 -6.32 6.92 -12.51
C LYS A 62 -4.91 7.51 -12.48
N GLY A 63 -4.79 8.81 -12.77
CA GLY A 63 -3.51 9.53 -12.72
C GLY A 63 -2.90 9.71 -11.32
N ARG A 64 -3.59 9.29 -10.25
CA ARG A 64 -3.15 9.43 -8.85
C ARG A 64 -2.79 8.12 -8.17
N LEU A 65 -3.03 6.99 -8.84
CA LEU A 65 -2.66 5.66 -8.35
C LEU A 65 -1.73 4.97 -9.36
N SER A 66 -0.59 4.48 -8.89
CA SER A 66 0.37 3.75 -9.72
C SER A 66 0.51 2.31 -9.27
N LEU A 67 0.42 1.36 -10.19
CA LEU A 67 0.84 -0.04 -9.96
C LEU A 67 2.30 -0.20 -10.41
N ASN A 68 3.18 -0.49 -9.46
CA ASN A 68 4.61 -0.63 -9.72
C ASN A 68 5.02 -2.10 -9.72
N LEU A 69 5.28 -2.66 -10.91
CA LEU A 69 5.87 -3.99 -11.03
C LEU A 69 7.36 -3.90 -10.70
N ARG A 70 7.78 -4.64 -9.68
CA ARG A 70 9.19 -4.72 -9.29
C ARG A 70 9.76 -6.08 -9.68
N PRO A 71 10.88 -6.13 -10.42
CA PRO A 71 11.54 -7.41 -10.67
C PRO A 71 12.01 -7.99 -9.33
N PRO A 72 12.11 -9.34 -9.23
CA PRO A 72 12.77 -9.95 -8.09
C PRO A 72 14.18 -9.39 -7.96
N TYR A 73 14.64 -9.20 -6.72
CA TYR A 73 15.98 -8.69 -6.49
C TYR A 73 17.02 -9.70 -7.03
N SER A 74 17.99 -9.21 -7.81
CA SER A 74 19.15 -10.01 -8.23
C SER A 74 19.91 -10.51 -6.99
N LYS A 75 20.54 -11.69 -7.10
CA LYS A 75 21.40 -12.25 -6.04
C LYS A 75 22.45 -11.25 -5.57
N ASP A 76 23.10 -10.51 -6.48
CA ASP A 76 24.10 -9.48 -6.15
C ASP A 76 23.53 -8.34 -5.31
N ARG A 77 22.33 -7.86 -5.65
CA ARG A 77 21.63 -6.84 -4.86
C ARG A 77 21.28 -7.34 -3.46
N ILE A 78 20.84 -8.59 -3.35
CA ILE A 78 20.56 -9.21 -2.05
C ILE A 78 21.86 -9.30 -1.26
N HIS A 79 22.96 -9.77 -1.87
CA HIS A 79 24.26 -9.92 -1.20
C HIS A 79 24.79 -8.58 -0.68
N LYS A 80 24.83 -7.55 -1.53
CA LYS A 80 25.27 -6.19 -1.14
C LYS A 80 24.42 -5.61 -0.02
N ALA A 81 23.10 -5.84 -0.03
CA ALA A 81 22.23 -5.38 1.04
C ALA A 81 22.53 -6.13 2.35
N THR A 82 22.74 -7.44 2.28
CA THR A 82 23.10 -8.27 3.44
C THR A 82 24.45 -7.86 4.02
N GLU A 83 25.47 -7.62 3.19
CA GLU A 83 26.79 -7.15 3.62
C GLU A 83 26.69 -5.83 4.39
N ARG A 84 25.95 -4.85 3.86
CA ARG A 84 25.73 -3.56 4.53
C ARG A 84 25.06 -3.71 5.89
N ILE A 85 24.02 -4.55 5.99
CA ILE A 85 23.34 -4.81 7.27
C ILE A 85 24.30 -5.43 8.29
N ILE A 86 25.17 -6.35 7.85
CA ILE A 86 26.17 -6.99 8.72
C ILE A 86 27.23 -5.97 9.17
N GLU A 87 27.68 -5.09 8.28
CA GLU A 87 28.63 -4.02 8.60
C GLU A 87 28.04 -3.03 9.61
N GLU A 88 26.82 -2.54 9.38
CA GLU A 88 26.10 -1.64 10.29
C GLU A 88 25.91 -2.27 11.67
N GLN A 89 25.59 -3.57 11.75
CA GLN A 89 25.49 -4.30 13.03
C GLN A 89 26.84 -4.41 13.75
N LYS A 90 27.92 -4.65 13.01
CA LYS A 90 29.27 -4.71 13.59
C LYS A 90 29.71 -3.34 14.11
N GLU A 91 29.40 -2.26 13.42
CA GLU A 91 29.69 -0.89 13.87
C GLU A 91 28.92 -0.57 15.15
N GLN A 92 27.62 -0.85 15.20
CA GLN A 92 26.79 -0.62 16.39
C GLN A 92 27.27 -1.42 17.62
N SER A 93 27.79 -2.64 17.41
CA SER A 93 28.36 -3.48 18.48
C SER A 93 29.74 -3.03 18.98
N LYS A 94 30.46 -2.20 18.23
CA LYS A 94 31.77 -1.66 18.62
C LYS A 94 31.65 -0.35 19.41
N ASP A 95 30.57 0.37 19.21
CA ASP A 95 30.23 1.61 19.93
C ASP A 95 29.38 1.35 21.21
N SER A 96 29.11 0.08 21.55
CA SER A 96 28.46 -0.35 22.81
C SER A 96 29.47 -1.01 23.75
#